data_AF-A0A847GHC3-F1
#
_entry.id   AF-A0A847GHC3-F1
#
_cell.length_a   1.000
_cell.length_b   1.000
_cell.length_c   1.000
_cell.angle_alpha   90.00
_cell.angle_beta   90.00
_cell.angle_gamma   90.00
#
_symmetry.space_group_name_H-M   'P 1'
#
loop_
_entity.id
_entity.type
_entity.pdbx_description
1 polymer ?
#
loop_
_entity_poly.entity_id
_entity_poly.type
_entity_poly.pdbx_seq_one_letter_code
_entity_poly.pdbx_strand_id
1 'polypeptide(L)' 'MLGIPDFWVWLAYVLCIVCTGVSVIYGAINWNKGGQDAATQEMVDWANEEDKIGEEL' A
#
# COMPACT_ATOMS: atom_id res chain seq x y z
N MET A 1 21.89 -3.13 30.46
CA MET A 1 20.58 -2.63 30.90
C MET A 1 20.09 -1.60 29.88
N LEU A 2 19.21 -1.95 28.94
CA LEU A 2 18.26 -0.95 28.40
C LEU A 2 17.11 -0.71 29.41
N GLY A 3 17.33 -1.01 30.70
CA GLY A 3 16.36 -0.86 31.78
C GLY A 3 15.21 -1.86 31.80
N ILE A 4 15.07 -2.75 30.82
CA ILE A 4 13.98 -3.74 30.76
C ILE A 4 14.44 -5.03 31.46
N PRO A 5 13.90 -5.38 32.65
CA PRO A 5 14.32 -6.56 33.41
C PRO A 5 13.74 -7.87 32.83
N ASP A 6 12.71 -7.77 32.00
CA ASP A 6 11.92 -8.91 31.53
C ASP A 6 12.13 -9.16 30.03
N PHE A 7 12.64 -10.36 29.72
CA PHE A 7 12.89 -10.82 28.35
C PHE A 7 11.63 -10.76 27.48
N TRP A 8 10.45 -11.04 28.03
CA TRP A 8 9.19 -11.02 27.30
C TRP A 8 8.80 -9.60 26.88
N VAL A 9 9.08 -8.62 27.72
CA VAL A 9 8.80 -7.22 27.42
C VAL A 9 9.70 -6.72 26.29
N TRP A 10 10.99 -7.06 26.33
CA TRP A 10 11.90 -6.74 25.22
C TRP A 10 11.47 -7.41 23.91
N LEU A 11 11.10 -8.70 23.98
CA LEU A 11 10.61 -9.44 22.82
C LEU A 11 9.34 -8.81 22.23
N ALA A 12 8.41 -8.35 23.07
CA ALA A 12 7.20 -7.68 22.61
C ALA A 12 7.51 -6.42 21.79
N TYR A 13 8.44 -5.58 22.24
CA TYR A 13 8.87 -4.41 21.47
C TYR A 13 9.47 -4.77 20.11
N VAL A 14 10.35 -5.78 20.07
CA VAL A 14 10.94 -6.27 18.81
C VAL A 14 9.86 -6.80 17.87
N LEU A 15 8.93 -7.60 18.38
CA LEU A 15 7.82 -8.13 17.59
C LEU A 15 6.92 -7.03 17.04
N CYS A 16 6.61 -5.99 17.82
CA CYS A 16 5.84 -4.85 17.33
C CYS A 16 6.53 -4.16 16.15
N ILE A 17 7.84 -3.91 16.25
CA ILE A 17 8.63 -3.30 15.17
C ILE A 17 8.62 -4.19 13.92
N VAL A 18 8.79 -5.50 14.10
CA VAL A 18 8.75 -6.46 12.99
C VAL A 18 7.37 -6.51 12.35
N CYS A 19 6.29 -6.53 13.14
CA CYS A 19 4.92 -6.48 12.64
C CYS A 19 4.67 -5.24 11.79
N THR A 20 5.06 -4.06 12.28
CA THR A 20 4.98 -2.81 11.49
C THR A 20 5.77 -2.93 10.19
N GLY A 21 7.00 -3.46 10.25
CA GLY A 21 7.84 -3.66 9.07
C GLY A 21 7.19 -4.57 8.04
N VAL A 22 6.66 -5.72 8.46
CA VAL A 22 5.97 -6.68 7.58
C VAL A 22 4.73 -6.06 6.95
N SER A 23 3.91 -5.33 7.71
CA SER A 23 2.72 -4.65 7.18
C SER A 23 3.07 -3.61 6.11
N VAL A 24 4.10 -2.80 6.36
CA VAL A 24 4.55 -1.77 5.40
C VAL A 24 5.14 -2.40 4.15
N ILE A 25 6.02 -3.40 4.29
CA ILE A 25 6.65 -4.09 3.17
C ILE A 25 5.59 -4.79 2.32
N TYR A 26 4.66 -5.51 2.96
CA TYR A 26 3.58 -6.19 2.25
C TYR A 26 2.69 -5.19 1.52
N GLY A 27 2.31 -4.09 2.18
CA GLY A 27 1.58 -2.99 1.56
C GLY A 27 2.32 -2.46 0.34
N ALA A 28 3.60 -2.12 0.47
CA ALA A 28 4.42 -1.60 -0.63
C ALA A 28 4.52 -2.57 -1.82
N ILE A 29 4.68 -3.88 -1.58
CA ILE A 29 4.74 -4.90 -2.63
C ILE A 29 3.38 -5.13 -3.30
N ASN A 30 2.29 -5.06 -2.52
CA ASN A 30 0.96 -5.42 -2.98
C ASN A 30 0.10 -4.21 -3.43
N TRP A 31 0.55 -2.98 -3.18
CA TRP A 31 -0.20 -1.74 -3.43
C TRP A 31 -0.67 -1.62 -4.89
N ASN A 32 0.13 -2.07 -5.85
CA ASN A 32 -0.17 -1.94 -7.28
C ASN A 32 -0.72 -3.24 -7.93
N LYS A 33 -0.99 -4.29 -7.15
CA LYS A 33 -1.48 -5.56 -7.69
C LYS A 33 -2.99 -5.57 -7.94
N GLY A 34 -3.75 -4.70 -7.28
CA GLY A 34 -5.20 -4.59 -7.44
C GLY A 34 -5.67 -3.74 -8.63
N GLY A 35 -4.76 -3.05 -9.33
CA GLY A 35 -5.07 -2.24 -10.52
C GLY A 35 -4.82 -2.96 -11.85
N GLN A 36 -4.71 -4.29 -11.83
CA GLN A 36 -4.40 -5.11 -13.00
C GLN A 36 -5.64 -5.74 -13.65
N ASP A 37 -6.83 -5.21 -13.38
CA ASP A 37 -7.90 -5.40 -14.36
C ASP A 37 -7.43 -4.71 -15.64
N ALA A 38 -7.22 -5.50 -16.70
CA ALA A 38 -6.92 -4.95 -18.00
C ALA A 38 -8.01 -3.93 -18.31
N ALA A 39 -7.61 -2.67 -18.53
CA ALA A 39 -8.55 -1.59 -18.82
C ALA A 39 -9.52 -2.07 -19.90
N THR A 40 -10.81 -2.10 -19.57
CA THR A 40 -11.84 -2.45 -20.54
C THR A 40 -11.91 -1.34 -21.58
N GLN A 41 -12.40 -1.64 -22.78
CA GLN A 41 -12.59 -0.58 -23.78
C GLN A 41 -13.50 0.54 -23.29
N GLU A 42 -14.49 0.23 -22.45
CA GLU A 42 -15.34 1.22 -21.81
C GLU A 42 -14.54 2.20 -20.92
N MET A 43 -13.54 1.73 -20.17
CA MET A 43 -12.67 2.59 -19.36
C MET A 43 -11.77 3.48 -20.23
N VAL A 44 -11.27 2.95 -21.35
CA VAL A 44 -10.46 3.70 -22.32
C VAL A 44 -11.29 4.77 -23.01
N ASP A 45 -12.51 4.44 -23.43
CA ASP A 45 -13.42 5.37 -24.08
C ASP A 45 -13.84 6.50 -23.12
N TRP A 46 -14.13 6.18 -21.86
CA TRP A 46 -14.43 7.17 -20.82
C TRP A 46 -13.26 8.12 -20.55
N ALA A 47 -12.03 7.60 -20.42
CA ALA A 47 -10.84 8.42 -20.20
C ALA A 47 -10.58 9.40 -21.35
N ASN A 48 -10.78 8.97 -22.60
CA ASN A 48 -10.66 9.83 -23.77
C ASN A 48 -11.74 10.92 -23.83
N GLU A 49 -12.96 10.63 -23.36
CA GLU A 49 -14.05 11.61 -23.30
C GLU A 49 -13.77 12.69 -22.23
N GLU A 50 -13.25 12.29 -21.05
CA GLU A 50 -12.84 13.24 -20.00
C GLU A 50 -11.72 14.18 -20.48
N ASP A 51 -10.69 13.66 -21.13
CA ASP A 51 -9.58 14.47 -21.66
C ASP A 51 -10.10 15.51 -22.68
N LYS A 52 -11.00 15.12 -23.58
CA LYS A 52 -11.63 16.05 -24.54
C LYS A 52 -12.42 17.15 -23.86
N ILE A 53 -13.22 16.82 -22.84
CA ILE A 53 -14.00 17.82 -22.09
C ILE A 53 -13.08 18.80 -21.36
N GLY A 54 -11.95 18.31 -20.82
CA GLY A 54 -10.95 19.13 -20.15
C GLY A 54 -10.17 20.05 -21.10
N GLU A 55 -9.88 19.61 -22.32
CA GLU A 55 -9.23 20.44 -23.35
C GLU A 55 -10.17 21.49 -23.97
N GLU A 56 -11.49 21.25 -23.97
CA GLU A 56 -12.50 22.17 -24.49
C GLU A 56 -12.96 23.25 -23.47
N LEU A 57 -12.53 23.20 -22.20
CA LEU A 57 -12.84 24.15 -21.13
C LEU A 57 -11.75 25.23 -20.94
#